data_AF-A0A8J6HMW1-F1
#
_entry.id   AF-A0A8J6HMW1-F1
#
_cell.length_a   1.000
_cell.length_b   1.000
_cell.length_c   1.000
_cell.angle_alpha   90.00
_cell.angle_beta   90.00
_cell.angle_gamma   90.00
#
_symmetry.space_group_name_H-M   'P 1'
#
loop_
_entity.id
_entity.type
_entity.pdbx_description
1 polymer ?
#
loop_
_entity_poly.entity_id
_entity_poly.type
_entity_poly.pdbx_seq_one_letter_code
_entity_poly.pdbx_strand_id
1 'polypeptide(L)'
;MMCALLALKFSTSDIVADFEMKTNCDDCGDFNDVALKVTFDDGHSEIFLLQLKHSKNMKKVTEKNLAADFSLQKYIKSIRKFENTENVSFILYTNSPTSIKNSSKIRLQNKDNTIEEIVVKELRDLNPKKLLLMNGTKVFQFEENQSSRSDLDDSLKQLYFFGDQTNTAGARLLIKTMLKKECGFNGYIYSSDFVEFMETWWSGNIILTKYDVVAKLAELILTPFIQTISDSKCNEKSKLLREAIMKFDMTIVRDTNEEVIANIWDETASDDEISLTSLKYGLRNKWSKKLSPNERSKVLWHLNKVPLIVKAKSYYQEEVKHALRLLEKVEKKKVILLANATKEEFPGWRIFQDLSDLTNEGVYADIIKHFAVSLQGQPPMFLDQLHDFDQGNDRTIETTELIKMTQEVVQIGRR
;
A
#
# COMPACT_ATOMS: atom_id res chain seq x y z
N MET A 1 -5.50 -13.34 -7.35
CA MET A 1 -4.24 -13.28 -8.15
C MET A 1 -4.18 -12.05 -9.05
N MET A 2 -5.11 -11.85 -9.98
CA MET A 2 -5.03 -10.69 -10.88
C MET A 2 -5.09 -9.36 -10.13
N CYS A 3 -5.98 -9.23 -9.14
CA CYS A 3 -6.05 -8.04 -8.29
C CYS A 3 -4.72 -7.75 -7.59
N ALA A 4 -3.97 -8.78 -7.17
CA ALA A 4 -2.65 -8.60 -6.55
C ALA A 4 -1.63 -8.03 -7.54
N LEU A 5 -1.64 -8.52 -8.79
CA LEU A 5 -0.76 -8.00 -9.84
C LEU A 5 -1.12 -6.55 -10.19
N LEU A 6 -2.42 -6.23 -10.31
CA LEU A 6 -2.87 -4.86 -10.56
C LEU A 6 -2.48 -3.95 -9.40
N ALA A 7 -2.81 -4.31 -8.15
CA ALA A 7 -2.42 -3.56 -6.96
C ALA A 7 -0.93 -3.22 -6.96
N LEU A 8 -0.07 -4.20 -7.24
CA LEU A 8 1.38 -4.00 -7.33
C LEU A 8 1.76 -3.05 -8.47
N LYS A 9 1.22 -3.24 -9.69
CA LYS A 9 1.48 -2.37 -10.84
C LYS A 9 1.09 -0.92 -10.56
N PHE A 10 -0.11 -0.69 -10.05
CA PHE A 10 -0.60 0.65 -9.75
C PHE A 10 0.15 1.26 -8.56
N SER A 11 0.56 0.46 -7.56
CA SER A 11 1.30 0.97 -6.40
C SER A 11 2.73 1.40 -6.72
N THR A 12 3.39 0.72 -7.66
CA THR A 12 4.77 1.05 -8.04
C THR A 12 4.87 2.05 -9.18
N SER A 13 3.75 2.38 -9.84
CA SER A 13 3.72 3.29 -10.98
C SER A 13 3.80 4.75 -10.55
N ASP A 14 4.63 5.53 -11.24
CA ASP A 14 4.79 6.97 -11.00
C ASP A 14 3.70 7.81 -11.69
N ILE A 15 3.04 7.28 -12.74
CA ILE A 15 1.92 7.97 -13.43
C ILE A 15 0.58 7.83 -12.69
N VAL A 16 0.53 6.99 -11.65
CA VAL A 16 -0.66 6.78 -10.83
C VAL A 16 -0.46 7.59 -9.56
N ALA A 17 -1.24 8.63 -9.34
CA ALA A 17 -1.21 9.39 -8.09
C ALA A 17 -1.75 8.54 -6.94
N ASP A 18 -2.95 7.96 -7.12
CA ASP A 18 -3.60 7.09 -6.15
C ASP A 18 -4.55 6.11 -6.84
N PHE A 19 -5.01 5.09 -6.12
CA PHE A 19 -6.12 4.25 -6.54
C PHE A 19 -6.95 3.80 -5.34
N GLU A 20 -8.22 3.48 -5.58
CA GLU A 20 -9.09 2.77 -4.64
C GLU A 20 -9.55 1.48 -5.30
N MET A 21 -9.34 0.36 -4.63
CA MET A 21 -9.82 -0.96 -5.06
C MET A 21 -10.83 -1.49 -4.05
N LYS A 22 -11.98 -1.93 -4.54
CA LYS A 22 -13.07 -2.50 -3.72
C LYS A 22 -13.65 -3.74 -4.38
N THR A 23 -14.16 -4.67 -3.58
CA THR A 23 -14.83 -5.91 -4.01
C THR A 23 -16.31 -5.84 -3.66
N ASN A 24 -17.15 -6.60 -4.38
CA ASN A 24 -18.58 -6.71 -4.12
C ASN A 24 -19.29 -5.35 -4.03
N CYS A 25 -19.01 -4.47 -5.01
CA CYS A 25 -19.61 -3.15 -5.08
C CYS A 25 -21.07 -3.25 -5.55
N ASP A 26 -22.02 -3.06 -4.64
CA ASP A 26 -23.46 -3.11 -4.96
C ASP A 26 -23.87 -2.03 -5.99
N ASP A 27 -23.24 -0.86 -5.92
CA ASP A 27 -23.49 0.26 -6.86
C ASP A 27 -22.94 -0.01 -8.27
N CYS A 28 -22.16 -1.08 -8.45
CA CYS A 28 -21.50 -1.41 -9.71
C CYS A 28 -22.33 -2.39 -10.57
N GLY A 29 -23.57 -2.67 -10.15
CA GLY A 29 -24.49 -3.56 -10.85
C GLY A 29 -23.93 -4.97 -10.99
N ASP A 30 -23.94 -5.49 -12.21
CA ASP A 30 -23.46 -6.84 -12.49
C ASP A 30 -21.92 -6.96 -12.55
N PHE A 31 -21.19 -5.84 -12.55
CA PHE A 31 -19.72 -5.81 -12.49
C PHE A 31 -19.24 -5.64 -11.06
N ASN A 32 -19.47 -6.65 -10.24
CA ASN A 32 -19.26 -6.57 -8.79
C ASN A 32 -18.01 -7.31 -8.29
N ASP A 33 -17.22 -7.97 -9.15
CA ASP A 33 -15.99 -8.64 -8.71
C ASP A 33 -15.00 -7.60 -8.14
N VAL A 34 -14.58 -6.61 -8.95
CA VAL A 34 -13.69 -5.53 -8.52
C VAL A 34 -14.08 -4.22 -9.16
N ALA A 35 -14.18 -3.16 -8.37
CA ALA A 35 -14.14 -1.80 -8.87
C ALA A 35 -12.79 -1.17 -8.48
N LEU A 36 -12.09 -0.62 -9.48
CA LEU A 36 -10.80 0.03 -9.34
C LEU A 36 -10.93 1.47 -9.85
N LYS A 37 -10.95 2.44 -8.94
CA LYS A 37 -10.88 3.86 -9.27
C LYS A 37 -9.41 4.28 -9.25
N VAL A 38 -8.93 4.91 -10.32
CA VAL A 38 -7.53 5.32 -10.46
C VAL A 38 -7.50 6.82 -10.67
N THR A 39 -6.69 7.51 -9.89
CA THR A 39 -6.35 8.92 -10.09
C THR A 39 -4.94 8.99 -10.65
N PHE A 40 -4.78 9.59 -11.82
CA PHE A 40 -3.50 9.77 -12.49
C PHE A 40 -2.78 11.04 -11.98
N ASP A 41 -1.48 11.14 -12.26
CA ASP A 41 -0.63 12.27 -11.86
C ASP A 41 -1.04 13.61 -12.49
N ASP A 42 -1.69 13.57 -13.66
CA ASP A 42 -2.31 14.73 -14.32
C ASP A 42 -3.65 15.17 -13.72
N GLY A 43 -4.14 14.46 -12.69
CA GLY A 43 -5.42 14.72 -12.02
C GLY A 43 -6.63 14.05 -12.68
N HIS A 44 -6.48 13.42 -13.85
CA HIS A 44 -7.54 12.63 -14.46
C HIS A 44 -7.91 11.43 -13.57
N SER A 45 -9.19 11.03 -13.58
CA SER A 45 -9.68 9.87 -12.83
C SER A 45 -10.51 8.95 -13.71
N GLU A 46 -10.26 7.66 -13.63
CA GLU A 46 -11.00 6.63 -14.37
C GLU A 46 -11.43 5.50 -13.42
N ILE A 47 -12.65 4.99 -13.60
CA ILE A 47 -13.19 3.86 -12.83
C ILE A 47 -13.22 2.63 -13.73
N PHE A 48 -12.49 1.59 -13.36
CA PHE A 48 -12.50 0.29 -14.01
C PHE A 48 -13.38 -0.68 -13.23
N LEU A 49 -14.49 -1.11 -13.84
CA LEU A 49 -15.36 -2.15 -13.30
C LEU A 49 -14.98 -3.48 -13.93
N LEU A 50 -14.27 -4.31 -13.18
CA LEU A 50 -13.68 -5.55 -13.65
C LEU A 50 -14.56 -6.73 -13.29
N GLN A 51 -14.87 -7.57 -14.28
CA GLN A 51 -15.37 -8.92 -14.08
C GLN A 51 -14.28 -9.93 -14.43
N LEU A 52 -13.87 -10.76 -13.48
CA LEU A 52 -12.73 -11.66 -13.60
C LEU A 52 -13.22 -13.11 -13.83
N LYS A 53 -13.15 -13.59 -15.07
CA LYS A 53 -13.47 -15.00 -15.41
C LYS A 53 -12.21 -15.83 -15.63
N HIS A 54 -11.88 -16.64 -14.63
CA HIS A 54 -10.81 -17.63 -14.73
C HIS A 54 -11.33 -18.99 -15.19
N SER A 55 -10.76 -19.56 -16.24
CA SER A 55 -11.01 -20.93 -16.66
C SER A 55 -9.80 -21.82 -16.43
N LYS A 56 -9.99 -22.92 -15.69
CA LYS A 56 -9.00 -24.01 -15.54
C LYS A 56 -8.85 -24.79 -16.85
N ASN A 57 -9.95 -24.98 -17.56
CA ASN A 57 -9.99 -25.62 -18.88
C ASN A 57 -10.07 -24.53 -19.94
N MET A 58 -8.93 -24.15 -20.51
CA MET A 58 -8.81 -23.05 -21.48
C MET A 58 -9.54 -23.34 -22.79
N LYS A 59 -10.87 -23.31 -22.76
CA LYS A 59 -11.70 -23.33 -23.97
C LYS A 59 -11.53 -21.99 -24.68
N LYS A 60 -11.33 -22.06 -25.98
CA LYS A 60 -11.15 -20.88 -26.81
C LYS A 60 -12.42 -20.04 -26.84
N VAL A 61 -12.30 -18.73 -26.62
CA VAL A 61 -13.42 -17.78 -26.74
C VAL A 61 -13.64 -17.44 -28.21
N THR A 62 -14.89 -17.59 -28.64
CA THR A 62 -15.44 -17.30 -29.96
C THR A 62 -16.59 -16.31 -29.81
N GLU A 63 -17.03 -15.71 -30.89
CA GLU A 63 -18.18 -14.79 -30.92
C GLU A 63 -19.44 -15.43 -30.31
N LYS A 64 -19.67 -16.71 -30.62
CA LYS A 64 -20.84 -17.46 -30.16
C LYS A 64 -20.82 -17.69 -28.65
N ASN A 65 -19.68 -18.07 -28.09
CA ASN A 65 -19.59 -18.36 -26.65
C ASN A 65 -19.37 -17.10 -25.80
N LEU A 66 -18.86 -16.01 -26.37
CA LEU A 66 -18.83 -14.71 -25.68
C LEU A 66 -20.25 -14.20 -25.40
N ALA A 67 -21.21 -14.42 -26.30
CA ALA A 67 -22.61 -14.10 -26.02
C ALA A 67 -23.21 -14.99 -24.92
N ALA A 68 -23.07 -16.32 -25.06
CA ALA A 68 -23.75 -17.30 -24.20
C ALA A 68 -23.00 -17.58 -22.88
N ASP A 69 -21.79 -18.12 -22.97
CA ASP A 69 -21.01 -18.62 -21.80
C ASP A 69 -20.49 -17.46 -20.94
N PHE A 70 -20.28 -16.29 -21.54
CA PHE A 70 -19.81 -15.12 -20.81
C PHE A 70 -20.95 -14.27 -20.24
N SER A 71 -22.22 -14.60 -20.48
CA SER A 71 -23.37 -13.84 -19.98
C SER A 71 -23.34 -12.36 -20.41
N LEU A 72 -22.84 -12.07 -21.61
CA LEU A 72 -22.64 -10.70 -22.10
C LEU A 72 -23.91 -9.84 -22.01
N GLN A 73 -25.07 -10.44 -22.27
CA GLN A 73 -26.36 -9.76 -22.19
C GLN A 73 -26.68 -9.23 -20.77
N LYS A 74 -26.22 -9.92 -19.72
CA LYS A 74 -26.37 -9.48 -18.33
C LYS A 74 -25.60 -8.16 -18.12
N TYR A 75 -24.34 -8.13 -18.53
CA TYR A 75 -23.46 -6.96 -18.40
C TYR A 75 -23.95 -5.75 -19.20
N ILE A 76 -24.39 -5.95 -20.44
CA ILE A 76 -24.94 -4.85 -21.26
C ILE A 76 -26.18 -4.23 -20.61
N LYS A 77 -27.07 -5.06 -20.05
CA LYS A 77 -28.23 -4.57 -19.29
C LYS A 77 -27.82 -3.79 -18.05
N SER A 78 -26.71 -4.15 -17.41
CA SER A 78 -26.17 -3.41 -16.28
C SER A 78 -25.60 -2.06 -16.71
N ILE A 79 -24.84 -2.01 -17.79
CA ILE A 79 -24.20 -0.78 -18.31
C ILE A 79 -25.27 0.26 -18.66
N ARG A 80 -26.34 -0.15 -19.34
CA ARG A 80 -27.47 0.70 -19.72
C ARG A 80 -28.22 1.34 -18.55
N LYS A 81 -28.00 0.87 -17.33
CA LYS A 81 -28.59 1.44 -16.11
C LYS A 81 -27.72 2.52 -15.47
N PHE A 82 -26.47 2.68 -15.90
CA PHE A 82 -25.61 3.74 -15.39
C PHE A 82 -26.02 5.07 -16.02
N GLU A 83 -26.27 6.07 -15.17
CA GLU A 83 -26.65 7.42 -15.60
C GLU A 83 -25.48 8.18 -16.23
N ASN A 84 -24.24 7.86 -15.84
CA ASN A 84 -23.02 8.47 -16.39
C ASN A 84 -21.92 7.41 -16.55
N THR A 85 -21.39 7.28 -17.77
CA THR A 85 -20.31 6.35 -18.12
C THR A 85 -19.06 7.05 -18.66
N GLU A 86 -18.99 8.38 -18.63
CA GLU A 86 -17.92 9.15 -19.31
C GLU A 86 -16.50 8.78 -18.84
N ASN A 87 -16.36 8.46 -17.55
CA ASN A 87 -15.10 8.04 -16.92
C ASN A 87 -15.15 6.60 -16.36
N VAL A 88 -16.08 5.77 -16.85
CA VAL A 88 -16.27 4.40 -16.36
C VAL A 88 -15.97 3.44 -17.48
N SER A 89 -14.99 2.57 -17.27
CA SER A 89 -14.62 1.47 -18.17
C SER A 89 -15.09 0.14 -17.61
N PHE A 90 -15.94 -0.55 -18.36
CA PHE A 90 -16.44 -1.89 -18.03
C PHE A 90 -15.56 -2.95 -18.69
N ILE A 91 -14.97 -3.85 -17.90
CA ILE A 91 -13.94 -4.77 -18.39
C ILE A 91 -14.28 -6.21 -18.05
N LEU A 92 -14.45 -7.03 -19.09
CA LEU A 92 -14.55 -8.48 -18.99
C LEU A 92 -13.18 -9.10 -19.16
N TYR A 93 -12.66 -9.73 -18.11
CA TYR A 93 -11.29 -10.24 -18.04
C TYR A 93 -11.27 -11.77 -18.11
N THR A 94 -10.45 -12.38 -18.98
CA THR A 94 -10.29 -13.85 -19.00
C THR A 94 -8.95 -14.36 -19.46
N ASN A 95 -8.48 -15.45 -18.85
CA ASN A 95 -7.27 -16.17 -19.24
C ASN A 95 -7.47 -17.17 -20.40
N SER A 96 -8.68 -17.26 -20.94
CA SER A 96 -8.96 -18.14 -22.07
C SER A 96 -8.42 -17.55 -23.38
N PRO A 97 -7.81 -18.38 -24.25
CA PRO A 97 -7.39 -17.96 -25.58
C PRO A 97 -8.57 -17.47 -26.43
N THR A 98 -8.35 -16.51 -27.31
CA THR A 98 -9.39 -15.84 -28.10
C THR A 98 -9.19 -16.08 -29.61
N SER A 99 -10.33 -16.29 -30.30
CA SER A 99 -10.43 -16.41 -31.76
C SER A 99 -11.30 -15.34 -32.41
N ILE A 100 -11.75 -14.36 -31.63
CA ILE A 100 -12.65 -13.32 -32.13
C ILE A 100 -11.93 -12.55 -33.23
N LYS A 101 -12.55 -12.44 -34.40
CA LYS A 101 -12.01 -11.65 -35.50
C LYS A 101 -12.33 -10.18 -35.30
N ASN A 102 -11.46 -9.30 -35.80
CA ASN A 102 -11.72 -7.87 -35.80
C ASN A 102 -13.00 -7.54 -36.59
N SER A 103 -13.82 -6.65 -36.04
CA SER A 103 -15.13 -6.25 -36.58
C SER A 103 -16.13 -7.41 -36.69
N SER A 104 -15.96 -8.46 -35.88
CA SER A 104 -16.94 -9.54 -35.78
C SER A 104 -18.27 -9.03 -35.20
N LYS A 105 -19.37 -9.61 -35.67
CA LYS A 105 -20.72 -9.34 -35.16
C LYS A 105 -21.14 -10.38 -34.13
N ILE A 106 -21.60 -9.91 -32.98
CA ILE A 106 -22.19 -10.73 -31.92
C ILE A 106 -23.70 -10.49 -31.91
N ARG A 107 -24.47 -11.58 -31.96
CA ARG A 107 -25.93 -11.55 -31.88
C ARG A 107 -26.38 -11.81 -30.45
N LEU A 108 -27.15 -10.89 -29.89
CA LEU A 108 -27.77 -11.01 -28.58
C LEU A 108 -29.27 -11.13 -28.74
N GLN A 109 -29.86 -12.17 -28.17
CA GLN A 109 -31.30 -12.38 -28.18
C GLN A 109 -31.92 -11.71 -26.95
N ASN A 110 -32.81 -10.74 -27.18
CA ASN A 110 -33.55 -10.06 -26.12
C ASN A 110 -34.75 -10.86 -25.61
N LYS A 111 -35.32 -10.43 -24.48
CA LYS A 111 -36.45 -11.11 -23.82
C LYS A 111 -37.70 -11.15 -24.69
N ASP A 112 -37.84 -10.18 -25.59
CA ASP A 112 -38.90 -10.05 -26.59
C ASP A 112 -38.57 -10.77 -27.91
N ASN A 113 -37.54 -11.63 -27.94
CA ASN A 113 -37.00 -12.30 -29.12
C ASN A 113 -36.44 -11.37 -30.21
N THR A 114 -36.23 -10.08 -29.94
CA THR A 114 -35.48 -9.22 -30.87
C THR A 114 -34.00 -9.59 -30.84
N ILE A 115 -33.32 -9.43 -31.99
CA ILE A 115 -31.88 -9.68 -32.11
C ILE A 115 -31.16 -8.34 -32.17
N GLU A 116 -30.33 -8.08 -31.19
CA GLU A 116 -29.39 -6.97 -31.17
C GLU A 116 -28.05 -7.42 -31.74
N GLU A 117 -27.51 -6.71 -32.72
CA GLU A 117 -26.19 -6.98 -33.31
C GLU A 117 -25.17 -5.96 -32.80
N ILE A 118 -24.15 -6.46 -32.09
CA ILE A 118 -23.03 -5.66 -31.58
C ILE A 118 -21.78 -5.97 -32.39
N VAL A 119 -21.05 -4.95 -32.80
CA VAL A 119 -19.76 -5.08 -33.46
C VAL A 119 -18.66 -5.09 -32.40
N VAL A 120 -17.70 -5.99 -32.56
CA VAL A 120 -16.55 -6.09 -31.67
C VAL A 120 -15.29 -5.76 -32.45
N LYS A 121 -14.57 -4.71 -32.05
CA LYS A 121 -13.34 -4.26 -32.69
C LYS A 121 -12.13 -4.59 -31.82
N GLU A 122 -11.11 -5.17 -32.42
CA GLU A 122 -9.83 -5.40 -31.76
C GLU A 122 -9.07 -4.08 -31.66
N LEU A 123 -8.66 -3.71 -30.44
CA LEU A 123 -7.88 -2.51 -30.19
C LEU A 123 -6.39 -2.83 -30.18
N ARG A 124 -5.63 -2.07 -30.97
CA ARG A 124 -4.16 -2.19 -31.07
C ARG A 124 -3.41 -1.13 -30.25
N ASP A 125 -4.04 0.01 -29.99
CA ASP A 125 -3.53 1.05 -29.10
C ASP A 125 -4.56 1.33 -28.01
N LEU A 126 -4.09 1.44 -26.77
CA LEU A 126 -4.88 1.42 -25.55
C LEU A 126 -4.34 2.40 -24.51
N ASN A 127 -3.80 3.54 -24.94
CA ASN A 127 -3.54 4.63 -23.98
C ASN A 127 -4.88 5.20 -23.48
N PRO A 128 -5.13 5.35 -22.16
CA PRO A 128 -4.27 5.13 -20.97
C PRO A 128 -4.37 3.74 -20.29
N LYS A 129 -5.19 2.82 -20.81
CA LYS A 129 -5.44 1.45 -20.31
C LYS A 129 -4.23 0.48 -20.36
N LYS A 130 -3.04 0.96 -20.72
CA LYS A 130 -1.80 0.16 -20.81
C LYS A 130 -1.43 -0.53 -19.50
N LEU A 131 -1.73 0.08 -18.34
CA LEU A 131 -1.42 -0.53 -17.04
C LEU A 131 -2.21 -1.83 -16.79
N LEU A 132 -3.40 -1.94 -17.38
CA LEU A 132 -4.24 -3.14 -17.29
C LEU A 132 -3.76 -4.26 -18.22
N LEU A 133 -2.93 -3.95 -19.22
CA LEU A 133 -2.47 -4.93 -20.20
C LEU A 133 -1.45 -5.92 -19.64
N MET A 134 -1.55 -7.17 -20.10
CA MET A 134 -0.52 -8.20 -19.93
C MET A 134 0.11 -8.51 -21.28
N ASN A 135 1.37 -8.97 -21.28
CA ASN A 135 2.06 -9.37 -22.52
C ASN A 135 1.24 -10.40 -23.30
N GLY A 136 0.97 -10.12 -24.57
CA GLY A 136 0.19 -11.01 -25.45
C GLY A 136 -1.33 -10.91 -25.30
N THR A 137 -1.83 -9.99 -24.47
CA THR A 137 -3.27 -9.70 -24.34
C THR A 137 -3.86 -9.26 -25.67
N LYS A 138 -5.05 -9.77 -26.00
CA LYS A 138 -5.93 -9.16 -27.00
C LYS A 138 -7.06 -8.42 -26.31
N VAL A 139 -7.29 -7.19 -26.75
CA VAL A 139 -8.38 -6.36 -26.23
C VAL A 139 -9.36 -6.08 -27.34
N PHE A 140 -10.63 -6.20 -27.00
CA PHE A 140 -11.73 -5.91 -27.88
C PHE A 140 -12.66 -4.87 -27.25
N GLN A 141 -13.10 -3.89 -28.03
CA GLN A 141 -14.10 -2.89 -27.66
C GLN A 141 -15.41 -3.19 -28.36
N PHE A 142 -16.52 -2.95 -27.68
CA PHE A 142 -17.86 -3.17 -28.21
C PHE A 142 -18.41 -1.86 -28.78
N GLU A 143 -19.10 -1.96 -29.91
CA GLU A 143 -19.78 -0.85 -30.55
C GLU A 143 -21.12 -1.33 -31.10
N GLU A 144 -22.13 -0.49 -31.01
CA GLU A 144 -23.41 -0.78 -31.64
C GLU A 144 -23.27 -0.67 -33.18
N ASN A 145 -24.00 -1.55 -33.89
CA ASN A 145 -23.95 -1.56 -35.34
C ASN A 145 -24.70 -0.33 -35.91
N GLN A 146 -23.99 0.64 -36.50
CA GLN A 146 -24.54 1.90 -37.05
C GLN A 146 -25.69 1.73 -38.08
N SER A 147 -25.94 0.52 -38.57
CA SER A 147 -27.08 0.24 -39.45
C SER A 147 -28.42 0.06 -38.73
N SER A 148 -28.44 -0.04 -37.39
CA SER A 148 -29.67 0.06 -36.58
C SER A 148 -29.89 1.52 -36.13
N ARG A 149 -31.05 2.09 -36.49
CA ARG A 149 -31.44 3.50 -36.32
C ARG A 149 -31.81 3.91 -34.87
N SER A 150 -31.05 3.52 -33.85
CA SER A 150 -31.22 4.07 -32.48
C SER A 150 -30.33 5.29 -32.29
N ASP A 151 -30.85 6.32 -31.61
CA ASP A 151 -30.06 7.39 -31.00
C ASP A 151 -29.05 6.71 -30.05
N LEU A 152 -27.80 6.62 -30.51
CA LEU A 152 -26.83 5.60 -30.10
C LEU A 152 -26.43 5.68 -28.62
N ASP A 153 -26.52 4.52 -27.96
CA ASP A 153 -26.07 4.27 -26.60
C ASP A 153 -24.53 4.20 -26.57
N ASP A 154 -23.89 5.37 -26.50
CA ASP A 154 -22.42 5.52 -26.45
C ASP A 154 -21.78 4.79 -25.25
N SER A 155 -22.58 4.31 -24.29
CA SER A 155 -22.10 3.54 -23.14
C SER A 155 -21.41 2.23 -23.54
N LEU A 156 -21.78 1.61 -24.67
CA LEU A 156 -21.14 0.36 -25.13
C LEU A 156 -19.68 0.56 -25.53
N LYS A 157 -19.29 1.77 -25.95
CA LYS A 157 -17.89 2.10 -26.24
C LYS A 157 -17.01 1.97 -24.99
N GLN A 158 -17.61 2.01 -23.80
CA GLN A 158 -16.90 1.83 -22.54
C GLN A 158 -16.78 0.36 -22.12
N LEU A 159 -17.37 -0.59 -22.86
CA LEU A 159 -17.23 -2.01 -22.61
C LEU A 159 -16.02 -2.58 -23.36
N TYR A 160 -15.21 -3.34 -22.64
CA TYR A 160 -14.02 -4.00 -23.15
C TYR A 160 -13.98 -5.48 -22.76
N PHE A 161 -13.39 -6.29 -23.63
CA PHE A 161 -13.10 -7.68 -23.38
C PHE A 161 -11.60 -7.93 -23.51
N PHE A 162 -10.98 -8.34 -22.41
CA PHE A 162 -9.56 -8.63 -22.27
C PHE A 162 -9.37 -10.15 -22.27
N GLY A 163 -8.94 -10.68 -23.41
CA GLY A 163 -8.64 -12.09 -23.60
C GLY A 163 -7.15 -12.40 -23.53
N ASP A 164 -6.82 -13.69 -23.66
CA ASP A 164 -5.44 -14.20 -23.71
C ASP A 164 -4.62 -13.85 -22.46
N GLN A 165 -5.29 -13.69 -21.33
CA GLN A 165 -4.65 -13.20 -20.11
C GLN A 165 -3.78 -14.26 -19.47
N THR A 166 -2.76 -13.81 -18.75
CA THR A 166 -1.88 -14.69 -17.99
C THR A 166 -2.68 -15.49 -16.97
N ASN A 167 -2.45 -16.81 -16.90
CA ASN A 167 -3.05 -17.68 -15.90
C ASN A 167 -2.49 -17.41 -14.49
N THR A 168 -3.03 -18.10 -13.48
CA THR A 168 -2.61 -17.93 -12.08
C THR A 168 -1.12 -18.15 -11.87
N ALA A 169 -0.52 -19.16 -12.53
CA ALA A 169 0.90 -19.47 -12.38
C ALA A 169 1.79 -18.37 -12.99
N GLY A 170 1.46 -17.89 -14.19
CA GLY A 170 2.18 -16.80 -14.82
C GLY A 170 2.00 -15.48 -14.07
N ALA A 171 0.82 -15.19 -13.53
CA ALA A 171 0.58 -13.99 -12.73
C ALA A 171 1.42 -14.01 -11.44
N ARG A 172 1.57 -15.17 -10.78
CA ARG A 172 2.50 -15.34 -9.64
C ARG A 172 3.94 -15.04 -10.04
N LEU A 173 4.37 -15.53 -11.20
CA LEU A 173 5.71 -15.26 -11.71
C LEU A 173 5.93 -13.76 -11.99
N LEU A 174 4.95 -13.08 -12.58
CA LEU A 174 4.99 -11.63 -12.82
C LEU A 174 5.07 -10.84 -11.52
N ILE A 175 4.24 -11.18 -10.52
CA ILE A 175 4.30 -10.56 -9.19
C ILE A 175 5.69 -10.73 -8.59
N LYS A 176 6.22 -11.95 -8.58
CA LYS A 176 7.57 -12.23 -8.05
C LYS A 176 8.65 -11.40 -8.75
N THR A 177 8.60 -11.35 -10.08
CA THR A 177 9.56 -10.57 -10.89
C THR A 177 9.45 -9.07 -10.59
N MET A 178 8.23 -8.54 -10.49
CA MET A 178 7.99 -7.13 -10.16
C MET A 178 8.44 -6.79 -8.75
N LEU A 179 8.12 -7.62 -7.75
CA LEU A 179 8.61 -7.44 -6.37
C LEU A 179 10.13 -7.41 -6.33
N LYS A 180 10.81 -8.31 -7.04
CA LYS A 180 12.28 -8.28 -7.13
C LYS A 180 12.79 -7.00 -7.78
N LYS A 181 12.20 -6.59 -8.91
CA LYS A 181 12.66 -5.44 -9.71
C LYS A 181 12.38 -4.10 -9.03
N GLU A 182 11.15 -3.90 -8.57
CA GLU A 182 10.65 -2.60 -8.08
C GLU A 182 10.89 -2.41 -6.58
N CYS A 183 11.03 -3.50 -5.81
CA CYS A 183 11.15 -3.44 -4.35
C CYS A 183 12.43 -4.10 -3.82
N GLY A 184 13.31 -4.60 -4.68
CA GLY A 184 14.59 -5.20 -4.28
C GLY A 184 14.46 -6.56 -3.58
N PHE A 185 13.31 -7.24 -3.65
CA PHE A 185 13.09 -8.52 -2.96
C PHE A 185 13.99 -9.64 -3.52
N ASN A 186 14.99 -10.07 -2.75
CA ASN A 186 15.88 -11.19 -3.11
C ASN A 186 15.41 -12.57 -2.59
N GLY A 187 14.23 -12.68 -1.96
CA GLY A 187 13.71 -13.92 -1.36
C GLY A 187 12.36 -14.40 -1.92
N TYR A 188 12.13 -15.72 -1.89
CA TYR A 188 10.84 -16.33 -2.29
C TYR A 188 9.69 -16.01 -1.31
N ILE A 189 10.00 -15.89 -0.02
CA ILE A 189 9.05 -15.77 1.10
C ILE A 189 8.12 -14.56 0.93
N TYR A 190 8.67 -13.42 0.48
CA TYR A 190 7.89 -12.18 0.37
C TYR A 190 6.80 -12.19 -0.70
N SER A 191 6.96 -13.05 -1.73
CA SER A 191 5.95 -13.15 -2.80
C SER A 191 4.70 -13.92 -2.36
N SER A 192 4.83 -14.90 -1.47
CA SER A 192 3.67 -15.58 -0.87
C SER A 192 2.94 -14.66 0.09
N ASP A 193 3.67 -13.93 0.92
CA ASP A 193 3.08 -13.08 1.96
C ASP A 193 2.26 -11.92 1.35
N PHE A 194 2.75 -11.33 0.26
CA PHE A 194 1.99 -10.31 -0.49
C PHE A 194 0.72 -10.88 -1.12
N VAL A 195 0.78 -12.09 -1.67
CA VAL A 195 -0.41 -12.75 -2.24
C VAL A 195 -1.43 -13.09 -1.15
N GLU A 196 -0.98 -13.59 0.00
CA GLU A 196 -1.84 -13.91 1.15
C GLU A 196 -2.53 -12.65 1.70
N PHE A 197 -1.80 -11.53 1.79
CA PHE A 197 -2.38 -10.23 2.11
C PHE A 197 -3.54 -9.88 1.17
N MET A 198 -3.32 -9.99 -0.15
CA MET A 198 -4.35 -9.69 -1.15
C MET A 198 -5.55 -10.65 -1.11
N GLU A 199 -5.33 -11.93 -0.77
CA GLU A 199 -6.40 -12.92 -0.58
C GLU A 199 -7.22 -12.63 0.68
N THR A 200 -6.58 -12.20 1.77
CA THR A 200 -7.25 -11.82 3.00
C THR A 200 -8.07 -10.55 2.81
N TRP A 201 -7.48 -9.53 2.19
CA TRP A 201 -8.16 -8.27 1.85
C TRP A 201 -9.44 -8.51 1.03
N TRP A 202 -9.38 -9.35 0.00
CA TRP A 202 -10.52 -9.68 -0.86
C TRP A 202 -11.73 -10.15 -0.03
N SER A 203 -11.48 -10.97 0.99
CA SER A 203 -12.53 -11.53 1.84
C SER A 203 -13.15 -10.48 2.79
N GLY A 204 -12.48 -9.37 3.03
CA GLY A 204 -12.86 -8.36 4.02
C GLY A 204 -13.87 -7.33 3.53
N ASN A 205 -14.10 -7.19 2.22
CA ASN A 205 -14.87 -6.08 1.62
C ASN A 205 -14.37 -4.69 2.09
N ILE A 206 -13.05 -4.54 2.23
CA ILE A 206 -12.41 -3.29 2.66
C ILE A 206 -11.93 -2.54 1.43
N ILE A 207 -11.96 -1.21 1.44
CA ILE A 207 -11.34 -0.41 0.37
C ILE A 207 -9.82 -0.41 0.56
N LEU A 208 -9.08 -0.75 -0.49
CA LEU A 208 -7.63 -0.72 -0.51
C LEU A 208 -7.13 0.42 -1.37
N THR A 209 -6.23 1.23 -0.81
CA THR A 209 -5.64 2.38 -1.49
C THR A 209 -4.22 2.12 -1.98
N LYS A 210 -3.65 3.05 -2.78
CA LYS A 210 -2.21 3.01 -3.09
C LYS A 210 -1.37 3.03 -1.82
N TYR A 211 -1.72 3.91 -0.89
CA TYR A 211 -1.08 4.01 0.42
C TYR A 211 -1.03 2.67 1.14
N ASP A 212 -2.16 1.96 1.20
CA ASP A 212 -2.25 0.69 1.92
C ASP A 212 -1.32 -0.38 1.34
N VAL A 213 -1.27 -0.48 0.01
CA VAL A 213 -0.42 -1.45 -0.69
C VAL A 213 1.05 -1.10 -0.51
N VAL A 214 1.42 0.18 -0.65
CA VAL A 214 2.80 0.65 -0.44
C VAL A 214 3.25 0.43 1.00
N ALA A 215 2.42 0.79 1.99
CA ALA A 215 2.70 0.55 3.40
C ALA A 215 2.87 -0.94 3.70
N LYS A 216 2.03 -1.80 3.12
CA LYS A 216 2.17 -3.25 3.29
C LYS A 216 3.43 -3.80 2.63
N LEU A 217 3.79 -3.34 1.43
CA LEU A 217 5.04 -3.72 0.78
C LEU A 217 6.25 -3.34 1.62
N ALA A 218 6.29 -2.12 2.15
CA ALA A 218 7.34 -1.68 3.07
C ALA A 218 7.37 -2.54 4.34
N GLU A 219 6.21 -2.83 4.96
CA GLU A 219 6.13 -3.73 6.12
C GLU A 219 6.72 -5.11 5.83
N LEU A 220 6.41 -5.69 4.66
CA LEU A 220 6.91 -7.01 4.29
C LEU A 220 8.44 -7.02 4.13
N ILE A 221 9.01 -5.99 3.50
CA ILE A 221 10.48 -5.84 3.40
C ILE A 221 11.11 -5.69 4.79
N LEU A 222 10.47 -4.89 5.66
CA LEU A 222 11.01 -4.55 6.96
C LEU A 222 10.77 -5.64 8.02
N THR A 223 9.83 -6.57 7.80
CA THR A 223 9.41 -7.58 8.78
C THR A 223 10.56 -8.32 9.49
N PRO A 224 11.64 -8.74 8.82
CA PRO A 224 12.76 -9.40 9.49
C PRO A 224 13.54 -8.51 10.48
N PHE A 225 13.31 -7.19 10.44
CA PHE A 225 14.04 -6.17 11.17
C PHE A 225 13.19 -5.46 12.22
N ILE A 226 11.87 -5.70 12.22
CA ILE A 226 10.93 -5.05 13.13
C ILE A 226 11.21 -5.50 14.56
N GLN A 227 11.38 -4.52 15.45
CA GLN A 227 11.37 -4.73 16.89
C GLN A 227 9.96 -4.55 17.43
N THR A 228 9.60 -5.41 18.38
CA THR A 228 8.27 -5.39 19.00
C THR A 228 8.24 -4.36 20.12
N ILE A 229 7.19 -3.54 20.16
CA ILE A 229 6.96 -2.61 21.29
C ILE A 229 6.58 -3.42 22.54
N SER A 230 6.95 -2.94 23.72
CA SER A 230 6.55 -3.59 24.97
C SER A 230 5.27 -2.97 25.55
N ASP A 231 4.60 -3.71 26.43
CA ASP A 231 3.44 -3.21 27.19
C ASP A 231 3.87 -2.57 28.53
N SER A 232 5.07 -1.99 28.60
CA SER A 232 5.62 -1.44 29.85
C SER A 232 5.04 -0.07 30.20
N LYS A 233 4.96 0.25 31.49
CA LYS A 233 4.53 1.58 31.94
C LYS A 233 5.56 2.64 31.55
N CYS A 234 5.12 3.66 30.82
CA CYS A 234 5.95 4.80 30.46
C CYS A 234 6.10 5.79 31.63
N ASN A 235 7.31 6.33 31.81
CA ASN A 235 7.54 7.46 32.71
C ASN A 235 7.37 8.79 31.96
N GLU A 236 7.44 9.91 32.68
CA GLU A 236 7.20 11.24 32.09
C GLU A 236 8.22 11.59 30.99
N LYS A 237 9.49 11.21 31.15
CA LYS A 237 10.51 11.42 30.11
C LYS A 237 10.20 10.61 28.85
N SER A 238 9.73 9.37 28.99
CA SER A 238 9.30 8.53 27.87
C SER A 238 8.13 9.17 27.10
N LYS A 239 7.18 9.80 27.79
CA LYS A 239 6.07 10.53 27.15
C LYS A 239 6.55 11.75 26.36
N LEU A 240 7.42 12.57 26.95
CA LEU A 240 8.01 13.72 26.25
C LEU A 240 8.79 13.28 25.01
N LEU A 241 9.58 12.21 25.13
CA LEU A 241 10.34 11.68 24.01
C LEU A 241 9.44 11.10 22.90
N ARG A 242 8.34 10.43 23.26
CA ARG A 242 7.33 10.01 22.29
C ARG A 242 6.70 11.17 21.55
N GLU A 243 6.28 12.20 22.28
CA GLU A 243 5.71 13.39 21.66
C GLU A 243 6.69 13.99 20.65
N ALA A 244 7.97 14.09 21.01
CA ALA A 244 9.04 14.51 20.12
C ALA A 244 9.16 13.60 18.89
N ILE A 245 9.32 12.28 19.06
CA ILE A 245 9.45 11.31 17.95
C ILE A 245 8.28 11.42 16.98
N MET A 246 7.06 11.60 17.50
CA MET A 246 5.85 11.68 16.67
C MET A 246 5.72 12.98 15.86
N LYS A 247 6.59 13.98 16.05
CA LYS A 247 6.66 15.15 15.15
C LYS A 247 7.41 14.86 13.85
N PHE A 248 8.17 13.78 13.78
CA PHE A 248 9.07 13.47 12.66
C PHE A 248 8.56 12.26 11.87
N ASP A 249 9.01 12.16 10.62
CA ASP A 249 8.75 10.99 9.78
C ASP A 249 9.71 9.86 10.16
N MET A 250 10.95 10.21 10.51
CA MET A 250 11.97 9.26 10.91
C MET A 250 12.72 9.74 12.15
N THR A 251 13.05 8.81 13.04
CA THR A 251 14.03 9.03 14.11
C THR A 251 15.20 8.09 13.90
N ILE A 252 16.43 8.61 13.94
CA ILE A 252 17.65 7.82 13.83
C ILE A 252 18.21 7.61 15.23
N VAL A 253 18.49 6.35 15.57
CA VAL A 253 19.05 5.97 16.86
C VAL A 253 20.29 5.13 16.64
N ARG A 254 21.42 5.63 17.10
CA ARG A 254 22.71 4.93 17.05
C ARG A 254 22.89 4.10 18.31
N ASP A 255 23.38 2.88 18.18
CA ASP A 255 23.92 2.07 19.29
C ASP A 255 23.15 2.17 20.63
N THR A 256 21.90 1.69 20.62
CA THR A 256 21.02 1.67 21.80
C THR A 256 20.45 0.27 22.02
N ASN A 257 20.26 -0.10 23.28
CA ASN A 257 19.57 -1.33 23.65
C ASN A 257 18.10 -1.27 23.16
N GLU A 258 17.74 -2.19 22.26
CA GLU A 258 16.41 -2.33 21.67
C GLU A 258 15.28 -2.36 22.69
N GLU A 259 15.55 -2.91 23.87
CA GLU A 259 14.58 -3.01 24.94
C GLU A 259 14.17 -1.61 25.45
N VAL A 260 15.12 -0.68 25.55
CA VAL A 260 14.86 0.68 26.05
C VAL A 260 13.90 1.41 25.12
N ILE A 261 14.12 1.30 23.80
CA ILE A 261 13.26 1.95 22.82
C ILE A 261 11.93 1.23 22.60
N ALA A 262 11.85 -0.08 22.86
CA ALA A 262 10.58 -0.78 22.90
C ALA A 262 9.73 -0.35 24.09
N ASN A 263 10.37 0.02 25.21
CA ASN A 263 9.72 0.40 26.47
C ASN A 263 9.26 1.85 26.54
N ILE A 264 9.62 2.70 25.57
CA ILE A 264 9.11 4.07 25.56
C ILE A 264 7.65 4.16 25.09
N TRP A 265 7.07 3.09 24.53
CA TRP A 265 5.71 3.08 23.98
C TRP A 265 4.70 2.46 24.96
N ASP A 266 3.53 3.09 25.12
CA ASP A 266 2.39 2.53 25.87
C ASP A 266 1.05 2.69 25.16
N GLU A 267 1.09 3.08 23.87
CA GLU A 267 -0.07 3.36 23.07
C GLU A 267 -0.99 2.16 22.93
N THR A 268 -2.28 2.44 23.06
CA THR A 268 -3.35 1.48 22.82
C THR A 268 -4.28 2.01 21.74
N ALA A 269 -4.98 1.09 21.10
CA ALA A 269 -6.07 1.37 20.18
C ALA A 269 -7.29 0.57 20.64
N SER A 270 -8.48 1.01 20.25
CA SER A 270 -9.70 0.25 20.56
C SER A 270 -9.67 -1.13 19.88
N ASP A 271 -10.34 -2.12 20.47
CA ASP A 271 -10.42 -3.47 19.89
C ASP A 271 -11.01 -3.46 18.47
N ASP A 272 -11.92 -2.53 18.19
CA ASP A 272 -12.53 -2.35 16.88
C ASP A 272 -11.53 -1.82 15.83
N GLU A 273 -10.76 -0.78 16.17
CA GLU A 273 -9.69 -0.25 15.30
C GLU A 273 -8.63 -1.32 15.01
N ILE A 274 -8.23 -2.08 16.04
CA ILE A 274 -7.26 -3.17 15.92
C ILE A 274 -7.81 -4.26 15.01
N SER A 275 -9.06 -4.68 15.23
CA SER A 275 -9.71 -5.73 14.46
C SER A 275 -9.80 -5.37 12.98
N LEU A 276 -10.35 -4.19 12.66
CA LEU A 276 -10.51 -3.73 11.28
C LEU A 276 -9.16 -3.58 10.56
N THR A 277 -8.17 -2.96 11.22
CA THR A 277 -6.84 -2.76 10.67
C THR A 277 -6.11 -4.09 10.45
N SER A 278 -6.19 -5.00 11.42
CA SER A 278 -5.56 -6.32 11.30
C SER A 278 -6.14 -7.14 10.14
N LEU A 279 -7.46 -7.05 9.90
CA LEU A 279 -8.11 -7.65 8.74
C LEU A 279 -7.68 -6.96 7.44
N LYS A 280 -7.65 -5.62 7.40
CA LYS A 280 -7.27 -4.83 6.22
C LYS A 280 -5.88 -5.20 5.73
N TYR A 281 -4.90 -5.31 6.63
CA TYR A 281 -3.50 -5.57 6.29
C TYR A 281 -3.10 -7.05 6.37
N GLY A 282 -4.07 -7.97 6.49
CA GLY A 282 -3.81 -9.41 6.50
C GLY A 282 -2.93 -9.88 7.66
N LEU A 283 -2.96 -9.17 8.80
CA LEU A 283 -2.24 -9.54 10.03
C LEU A 283 -3.05 -10.50 10.90
N ARG A 284 -4.30 -10.76 10.53
CA ARG A 284 -5.20 -11.67 11.20
C ARG A 284 -6.17 -12.25 10.17
N ASN A 285 -6.39 -13.55 10.21
CA ASN A 285 -7.52 -14.15 9.50
C ASN A 285 -8.82 -13.94 10.32
N LYS A 286 -9.99 -14.04 9.69
CA LYS A 286 -11.28 -13.82 10.38
C LYS A 286 -11.50 -14.73 11.61
N TRP A 287 -10.70 -15.78 11.80
CA TRP A 287 -10.95 -16.87 12.77
C TRP A 287 -9.98 -16.86 13.96
N SER A 288 -8.78 -16.28 13.82
CA SER A 288 -7.89 -16.03 14.94
C SER A 288 -8.52 -14.97 15.85
N LYS A 289 -8.30 -15.04 17.18
CA LYS A 289 -8.81 -14.05 18.14
C LYS A 289 -7.74 -13.15 18.76
N LYS A 290 -6.46 -13.53 18.71
CA LYS A 290 -5.39 -12.82 19.42
C LYS A 290 -4.24 -12.51 18.47
N LEU A 291 -3.82 -11.25 18.45
CA LEU A 291 -2.60 -10.82 17.77
C LEU A 291 -1.39 -11.15 18.65
N SER A 292 -0.31 -11.58 18.01
CA SER A 292 1.01 -11.59 18.63
C SER A 292 1.48 -10.15 18.93
N PRO A 293 2.41 -9.95 19.88
CA PRO A 293 3.00 -8.64 20.15
C PRO A 293 3.59 -7.95 18.90
N ASN A 294 4.22 -8.72 18.01
CA ASN A 294 4.75 -8.21 16.74
C ASN A 294 3.63 -7.76 15.79
N GLU A 295 2.57 -8.55 15.62
CA GLU A 295 1.41 -8.16 14.81
C GLU A 295 0.71 -6.93 15.39
N ARG A 296 0.61 -6.84 16.72
CA ARG A 296 0.05 -5.67 17.41
C ARG A 296 0.87 -4.40 17.14
N SER A 297 2.21 -4.51 17.17
CA SER A 297 3.11 -3.41 16.82
C SER A 297 2.86 -2.92 15.39
N LYS A 298 2.74 -3.85 14.44
CA LYS A 298 2.42 -3.54 13.03
C LYS A 298 1.05 -2.89 12.87
N VAL A 299 0.03 -3.36 13.58
CA VAL A 299 -1.30 -2.74 13.57
C VAL A 299 -1.26 -1.30 14.08
N LEU A 300 -0.58 -1.05 15.21
CA LEU A 300 -0.47 0.30 15.77
C LEU A 300 0.31 1.23 14.85
N TRP A 301 1.29 0.72 14.12
CA TRP A 301 1.99 1.46 13.07
C TRP A 301 1.08 1.80 11.88
N HIS A 302 0.28 0.85 11.40
CA HIS A 302 -0.73 1.10 10.38
C HIS A 302 -1.79 2.12 10.81
N LEU A 303 -2.08 2.21 12.10
CA LEU A 303 -2.93 3.24 12.71
C LEU A 303 -2.24 4.58 12.95
N ASN A 304 -0.95 4.73 12.61
CA ASN A 304 -0.13 5.91 12.92
C ASN A 304 -0.06 6.26 14.42
N LYS A 305 -0.26 5.27 15.31
CA LYS A 305 -0.18 5.47 16.76
C LYS A 305 1.25 5.37 17.27
N VAL A 306 2.06 4.52 16.66
CA VAL A 306 3.48 4.31 16.99
C VAL A 306 4.31 4.24 15.71
N PRO A 307 5.60 4.61 15.76
CA PRO A 307 6.52 4.35 14.66
C PRO A 307 6.89 2.87 14.58
N LEU A 308 7.28 2.41 13.40
CA LEU A 308 7.88 1.09 13.23
C LEU A 308 9.34 1.13 13.67
N ILE A 309 9.72 0.32 14.66
CA ILE A 309 11.12 0.22 15.11
C ILE A 309 11.84 -0.78 14.22
N VAL A 310 12.84 -0.33 13.47
CA VAL A 310 13.55 -1.13 12.47
C VAL A 310 15.03 -1.22 12.82
N LYS A 311 15.54 -2.44 13.05
CA LYS A 311 16.96 -2.70 13.27
C LYS A 311 17.67 -3.04 11.96
N ALA A 312 18.30 -2.05 11.35
CA ALA A 312 19.07 -2.26 10.12
C ALA A 312 20.47 -2.79 10.45
N LYS A 313 20.69 -4.09 10.26
CA LYS A 313 22.04 -4.65 10.29
C LYS A 313 22.80 -4.21 9.04
N SER A 314 24.12 -4.07 9.14
CA SER A 314 24.98 -3.54 8.07
C SER A 314 24.79 -4.23 6.70
N TYR A 315 24.48 -5.52 6.70
CA TYR A 315 24.29 -6.32 5.48
C TYR A 315 22.88 -6.23 4.86
N TYR A 316 21.91 -5.59 5.54
CA TYR A 316 20.54 -5.39 5.06
C TYR A 316 20.17 -3.91 4.86
N GLN A 317 21.18 -3.04 4.80
CA GLN A 317 20.95 -1.60 4.66
C GLN A 317 20.22 -1.25 3.36
N GLU A 318 20.50 -1.97 2.27
CA GLU A 318 19.86 -1.72 0.98
C GLU A 318 18.37 -2.09 0.99
N GLU A 319 17.98 -3.20 1.60
CA GLU A 319 16.56 -3.58 1.75
C GLU A 319 15.79 -2.54 2.56
N VAL A 320 16.38 -2.08 3.67
CA VAL A 320 15.77 -1.02 4.50
C VAL A 320 15.64 0.28 3.70
N LYS A 321 16.69 0.68 2.97
CA LYS A 321 16.64 1.87 2.09
C LYS A 321 15.57 1.74 1.00
N HIS A 322 15.41 0.57 0.39
CA HIS A 322 14.34 0.34 -0.59
C HIS A 322 12.95 0.48 0.04
N ALA A 323 12.72 -0.09 1.23
CA ALA A 323 11.44 0.04 1.92
C ALA A 323 11.11 1.51 2.25
N LEU A 324 12.10 2.27 2.69
CA LEU A 324 11.94 3.70 2.99
C LEU A 324 11.64 4.50 1.72
N ARG A 325 12.33 4.24 0.60
CA ARG A 325 12.01 4.87 -0.70
C ARG A 325 10.60 4.55 -1.20
N LEU A 326 10.06 3.36 -0.90
CA LEU A 326 8.66 3.06 -1.21
C LEU A 326 7.71 3.96 -0.41
N LEU A 327 7.98 4.17 0.87
CA LEU A 327 7.16 5.04 1.73
C LEU A 327 7.21 6.51 1.31
N GLU A 328 8.27 6.96 0.62
CA GLU A 328 8.34 8.32 0.05
C GLU A 328 7.32 8.57 -1.07
N LYS A 329 6.83 7.52 -1.73
CA LYS A 329 5.84 7.62 -2.82
C LYS A 329 4.42 7.93 -2.33
N VAL A 330 4.20 7.89 -1.02
CA VAL A 330 2.89 8.08 -0.38
C VAL A 330 3.07 8.94 0.88
N GLU A 331 2.01 9.14 1.66
CA GLU A 331 2.16 9.78 2.99
C GLU A 331 3.15 8.96 3.85
N LYS A 332 4.16 9.62 4.41
CA LYS A 332 5.22 8.90 5.13
C LYS A 332 4.70 8.31 6.43
N LYS A 333 4.87 7.00 6.56
CA LYS A 333 4.71 6.30 7.84
C LYS A 333 5.90 6.61 8.75
N LYS A 334 5.63 6.72 10.05
CA LYS A 334 6.67 6.99 11.05
C LYS A 334 7.57 5.78 11.27
N VAL A 335 8.88 5.98 11.31
CA VAL A 335 9.88 4.92 11.49
C VAL A 335 10.93 5.35 12.52
N ILE A 336 11.34 4.43 13.38
CA ILE A 336 12.60 4.56 14.11
C ILE A 336 13.62 3.63 13.50
N LEU A 337 14.72 4.19 13.01
CA LEU A 337 15.82 3.46 12.40
C LEU A 337 16.95 3.26 13.42
N LEU A 338 17.14 2.02 13.87
CA LEU A 338 18.28 1.62 14.68
C LEU A 338 19.44 1.28 13.75
N ALA A 339 20.23 2.30 13.39
CA ALA A 339 21.33 2.17 12.45
C ALA A 339 22.38 3.27 12.67
N ASN A 340 23.60 3.00 12.21
CA ASN A 340 24.59 4.05 12.03
C ASN A 340 24.34 4.77 10.70
N ALA A 341 23.27 5.59 10.67
CA ALA A 341 22.87 6.38 9.52
C ALA A 341 22.98 7.88 9.81
N THR A 342 22.91 8.70 8.76
CA THR A 342 22.88 10.16 8.86
C THR A 342 21.68 10.75 8.12
N LYS A 343 21.29 11.98 8.48
CA LYS A 343 20.19 12.73 7.84
C LYS A 343 20.35 12.85 6.33
N GLU A 344 21.58 13.02 5.85
CA GLU A 344 21.90 13.23 4.45
C GLU A 344 21.54 12.02 3.58
N GLU A 345 21.43 10.82 4.17
CA GLU A 345 21.01 9.62 3.45
C GLU A 345 19.52 9.61 3.10
N PHE A 346 18.72 10.49 3.73
CA PHE A 346 17.26 10.52 3.62
C PHE A 346 16.71 11.94 3.39
N PRO A 347 17.10 12.63 2.31
CA PRO A 347 16.78 14.05 2.09
C PRO A 347 15.28 14.35 1.98
N GLY A 348 14.44 13.35 1.68
CA GLY A 348 12.99 13.50 1.62
C GLY A 348 12.29 13.41 2.98
N TRP A 349 12.99 13.07 4.06
CA TRP A 349 12.39 12.78 5.36
C TRP A 349 12.59 13.92 6.34
N ARG A 350 11.57 14.19 7.17
CA ARG A 350 11.76 15.00 8.38
C ARG A 350 12.34 14.10 9.47
N ILE A 351 13.59 14.35 9.86
CA ILE A 351 14.38 13.43 10.68
C ILE A 351 14.69 14.02 12.05
N PHE A 352 14.54 13.20 13.09
CA PHE A 352 15.04 13.46 14.44
C PHE A 352 16.27 12.59 14.73
N GLN A 353 17.44 13.20 14.78
CA GLN A 353 18.72 12.55 15.10
C GLN A 353 19.38 13.15 16.33
N ASP A 354 19.12 14.42 16.62
CA ASP A 354 19.74 15.16 17.72
C ASP A 354 18.81 16.25 18.24
N LEU A 355 19.11 16.77 19.43
CA LEU A 355 18.28 17.73 20.14
C LEU A 355 18.05 19.03 19.33
N SER A 356 18.96 19.39 18.41
CA SER A 356 18.79 20.58 17.58
C SER A 356 17.61 20.51 16.61
N ASP A 357 17.18 19.30 16.24
CA ASP A 357 16.00 19.08 15.39
C ASP A 357 14.69 19.49 16.06
N LEU A 358 14.68 19.52 17.40
CA LEU A 358 13.50 19.84 18.19
C LEU A 358 13.33 21.33 18.44
N THR A 359 14.32 22.17 18.14
CA THR A 359 14.32 23.60 18.52
C THR A 359 13.08 24.39 18.10
N ASN A 360 12.42 24.00 17.02
CA ASN A 360 11.18 24.63 16.55
C ASN A 360 9.89 23.91 16.99
N GLU A 361 10.01 22.84 17.77
CA GLU A 361 8.91 22.05 18.30
C GLU A 361 8.56 22.49 19.72
N GLY A 362 7.25 22.58 20.03
CA GLY A 362 6.79 22.98 21.36
C GLY A 362 7.30 22.09 22.50
N VAL A 363 7.61 20.83 22.21
CA VAL A 363 8.11 19.83 23.19
C VAL A 363 9.56 20.08 23.63
N TYR A 364 10.33 20.88 22.89
CA TYR A 364 11.75 21.12 23.17
C TYR A 364 11.98 21.72 24.56
N ALA A 365 11.21 22.76 24.90
CA ALA A 365 11.33 23.45 26.18
C ALA A 365 11.09 22.50 27.37
N ASP A 366 10.19 21.54 27.22
CA ASP A 366 9.91 20.54 28.25
C ASP A 366 10.98 19.47 28.29
N ILE A 367 11.51 19.02 27.14
CA ILE A 367 12.63 18.09 27.09
C ILE A 367 13.85 18.66 27.80
N ILE A 368 14.27 19.90 27.49
CA ILE A 368 15.49 20.45 28.08
C ILE A 368 15.40 20.63 29.60
N LYS A 369 14.19 20.89 30.14
CA LYS A 369 13.95 21.03 31.58
C LYS A 369 13.92 19.71 32.34
N HIS A 370 13.49 18.62 31.70
CA HIS A 370 13.26 17.34 32.40
C HIS A 370 14.40 16.34 32.19
N PHE A 371 15.19 16.50 31.13
CA PHE A 371 16.29 15.60 30.83
C PHE A 371 17.57 16.11 31.49
N ALA A 372 18.42 15.18 31.94
CA ALA A 372 19.62 15.49 32.69
C ALA A 372 20.78 14.60 32.25
N VAL A 373 21.96 15.19 32.29
CA VAL A 373 23.22 14.60 31.87
C VAL A 373 24.29 14.85 32.93
N SER A 374 25.27 13.97 33.05
CA SER A 374 26.44 14.17 33.90
C SER A 374 27.68 14.30 33.02
N LEU A 375 28.36 15.44 33.08
CA LEU A 375 29.67 15.57 32.47
C LEU A 375 30.71 14.87 33.35
N GLN A 376 31.78 14.33 32.74
CA GLN A 376 32.79 13.60 33.50
C GLN A 376 33.36 14.44 34.66
N GLY A 377 33.25 13.90 35.89
CA GLY A 377 33.73 14.57 37.11
C GLY A 377 32.82 15.69 37.62
N GLN A 378 31.65 15.87 37.03
CA GLN A 378 30.65 16.88 37.43
C GLN A 378 29.35 16.22 37.92
N PRO A 379 28.62 16.85 38.84
CA PRO A 379 27.29 16.40 39.21
C PRO A 379 26.33 16.43 38.00
N PRO A 380 25.25 15.63 38.02
CA PRO A 380 24.19 15.73 37.02
C PRO A 380 23.66 17.16 36.90
N MET A 381 23.49 17.62 35.67
CA MET A 381 22.88 18.91 35.32
C MET A 381 21.75 18.69 34.32
N PHE A 382 20.75 19.58 34.34
CA PHE A 382 19.66 19.55 33.37
C PHE A 382 20.13 20.08 32.01
N LEU A 383 19.44 19.69 30.93
CA LEU A 383 19.84 20.10 29.58
C LEU A 383 19.62 21.60 29.32
N ASP A 384 18.66 22.24 30.01
CA ASP A 384 18.46 23.69 29.94
C ASP A 384 19.69 24.46 30.46
N GLN A 385 20.27 24.02 31.57
CA GLN A 385 21.52 24.57 32.11
C GLN A 385 22.70 24.36 31.16
N LEU A 386 22.73 23.23 30.47
CA LEU A 386 23.78 22.92 29.50
C LEU A 386 23.62 23.75 28.21
N HIS A 387 22.37 23.98 27.79
CA HIS A 387 22.02 24.80 26.64
C HIS A 387 22.37 26.28 26.88
N ASP A 388 22.09 26.81 28.08
CA ASP A 388 22.43 28.18 28.47
C ASP A 388 23.95 28.43 28.46
N PHE A 389 24.76 27.38 28.67
CA PHE A 389 26.21 27.46 28.62
C PHE A 389 26.76 27.48 27.19
N ASP A 390 26.24 26.59 26.31
CA ASP A 390 26.59 26.56 24.89
C ASP A 390 25.45 25.93 24.07
N GLN A 391 24.81 26.73 23.22
CA GLN A 391 23.75 26.28 22.32
C GLN A 391 24.22 25.22 21.31
N GLY A 392 25.54 25.15 21.05
CA GLY A 392 26.14 24.11 20.22
C GLY A 392 25.95 22.70 20.78
N ASN A 393 25.66 22.57 22.08
CA ASN A 393 25.43 21.29 22.75
C ASN A 393 24.21 20.55 22.19
N ASP A 394 23.21 21.25 21.64
CA ASP A 394 22.03 20.61 21.05
C ASP A 394 22.38 19.68 19.90
N ARG A 395 23.46 19.95 19.16
CA ARG A 395 23.94 19.09 18.08
C ARG A 395 24.76 17.89 18.58
N THR A 396 25.16 17.91 19.84
CA THR A 396 25.99 16.86 20.46
C THR A 396 25.17 15.81 21.19
N ILE A 397 23.94 16.17 21.61
CA ILE A 397 23.02 15.27 22.29
C ILE A 397 22.19 14.57 21.22
N GLU A 398 22.61 13.36 20.83
CA GLU A 398 21.86 12.57 19.85
C GLU A 398 20.61 11.96 20.50
N THR A 399 19.67 11.50 19.67
CA THR A 399 18.45 10.84 20.14
C THR A 399 18.77 9.60 20.99
N THR A 400 19.90 8.96 20.72
CA THR A 400 20.45 7.84 21.51
C THR A 400 20.64 8.20 22.99
N GLU A 401 21.26 9.35 23.26
CA GLU A 401 21.47 9.84 24.62
C GLU A 401 20.13 10.19 25.26
N LEU A 402 19.21 10.83 24.54
CA LEU A 402 17.87 11.12 25.04
C LEU A 402 17.09 9.86 25.42
N ILE A 403 17.16 8.80 24.61
CA ILE A 403 16.54 7.51 24.93
C ILE A 403 17.12 6.93 26.21
N LYS A 404 18.44 6.93 26.38
CA LYS A 404 19.11 6.47 27.61
C LYS A 404 18.72 7.32 28.83
N MET A 405 18.57 8.63 28.64
CA MET A 405 18.16 9.58 29.69
C MET A 405 16.75 9.33 30.24
N THR A 406 15.92 8.57 29.52
CA THR A 406 14.59 8.16 30.01
C THR A 406 14.67 7.19 31.18
N GLN A 407 15.76 6.43 31.30
CA GLN A 407 15.94 5.43 32.36
C GLN A 407 16.84 5.92 33.48
N GLU A 408 17.93 6.58 33.14
CA GLU A 408 18.97 7.01 34.09
C GLU A 408 19.62 8.33 33.66
N VAL A 409 20.53 8.87 34.47
CA VAL A 409 21.34 10.02 34.06
C VAL A 409 22.50 9.52 33.20
N VAL A 410 22.61 10.02 31.97
CA VAL A 410 23.67 9.62 31.03
C VAL A 410 24.95 10.39 31.32
N GLN A 411 26.11 9.72 31.28
CA GLN A 411 27.41 10.37 31.37
C GLN A 411 27.96 10.73 29.98
N ILE A 412 28.28 11.99 29.73
CA ILE A 412 28.92 12.48 28.48
C ILE A 412 30.39 12.82 28.77
N GLY A 413 31.31 12.38 27.89
CA GLY A 413 32.74 12.72 27.94
C GLY A 413 33.73 11.55 27.97
N ARG A 414 33.28 10.29 28.00
CA ARG A 414 34.16 9.14 27.73
C ARG A 414 34.30 8.95 26.22
N ARG A 415 35.40 9.41 25.65
CA ARG A 415 35.93 8.87 24.38
C ARG A 415 37.15 8.00 24.69
#